data_AF-A0A954IAK7-F1
#
_entry.id   AF-A0A954IAK7-F1
#
_cell.length_a   1.000
_cell.length_b   1.000
_cell.length_c   1.000
_cell.angle_alpha   90.00
_cell.angle_beta   90.00
_cell.angle_gamma   90.00
#
_symmetry.space_group_name_H-M   'P 1'
#
loop_
_entity.id
_entity.type
_entity.pdbx_description
1 polymer ?
#
loop_
_entity_poly.entity_id
_entity_poly.type
_entity_poly.pdbx_seq_one_letter_code
_entity_poly.pdbx_strand_id
1 'polypeptide(L)'
;LNFPQQNRFIAAIAPANFSSRTAHDWCTILKHPFVRQGLKTGLFHTALFLLSFGLVMLPWVIRNHAVSGHLVLTSLWSGPSLYDGLNPDATGASDMRFVDRDRLFETMSEFDVNREYNQRAKEWAVRNPARTAQLALIKAARFLNPIPNADSFSHPVVTFACLLYYVPLLPAVIYGGWANRKNSTALLITCGPCLQFLLVHMVFVGSIRYRLPVEFPLSVLAAHGLHLVLARRTKTST
;
A
#
# COMPACT_ATOMS: atom_id res chain seq x y z
N LEU A 1 -49.21 -30.73 13.73
CA LEU A 1 -47.97 -31.22 13.09
C LEU A 1 -46.81 -30.85 14.00
N ASN A 2 -46.36 -31.82 14.80
CA ASN A 2 -45.22 -31.72 15.70
C ASN A 2 -43.92 -31.75 14.89
N PHE A 3 -43.06 -30.74 15.05
CA PHE A 3 -41.65 -30.81 14.68
C PHE A 3 -40.79 -30.63 15.94
N PRO A 4 -39.86 -31.56 16.24
CA PRO A 4 -39.15 -31.62 17.50
C PRO A 4 -37.91 -30.72 17.55
N GLN A 5 -37.52 -30.41 18.79
CA GLN A 5 -36.32 -29.71 19.26
C GLN A 5 -35.10 -29.69 18.32
N GLN A 6 -34.71 -28.50 17.86
CA GLN A 6 -33.35 -28.19 17.40
C GLN A 6 -32.64 -27.33 18.46
N ASN A 7 -32.28 -27.95 19.59
CA ASN A 7 -31.46 -27.36 20.65
C ASN A 7 -30.02 -27.96 20.62
N ARG A 8 -29.40 -28.01 19.44
CA ARG A 8 -28.02 -28.53 19.25
C ARG A 8 -27.25 -27.80 18.13
N PHE A 9 -27.16 -26.47 18.19
CA PHE A 9 -26.22 -25.72 17.33
C PHE A 9 -25.47 -24.55 18.02
N ILE A 10 -25.55 -24.42 19.36
CA ILE A 10 -24.82 -23.38 20.12
C ILE A 10 -23.87 -24.03 21.15
N ALA A 11 -23.09 -25.02 20.74
CA ALA A 11 -22.10 -25.68 21.62
C ALA A 11 -20.81 -26.11 20.89
N ALA A 12 -20.34 -25.34 19.91
CA ALA A 12 -19.09 -25.63 19.20
C ALA A 12 -18.20 -24.41 18.95
N ILE A 13 -18.34 -23.36 19.77
CA ILE A 13 -17.32 -22.30 19.87
C ILE A 13 -16.80 -22.30 21.32
N ALA A 14 -16.27 -23.44 21.72
CA ALA A 14 -15.29 -23.46 22.80
C ALA A 14 -14.00 -22.83 22.24
N PRO A 15 -13.27 -22.01 23.02
CA PRO A 15 -11.99 -21.50 22.58
C PRO A 15 -11.09 -22.70 22.34
N ALA A 16 -10.73 -22.96 21.07
CA ALA A 16 -9.65 -23.87 20.77
C ALA A 16 -8.45 -23.37 21.56
N ASN A 17 -8.03 -24.15 22.56
CA ASN A 17 -6.85 -23.89 23.37
C ASN A 17 -5.72 -23.46 22.44
N PHE A 18 -5.42 -22.17 22.44
CA PHE A 18 -4.34 -21.57 21.68
C PHE A 18 -3.05 -21.99 22.39
N SER A 19 -2.68 -23.25 22.20
CA SER A 19 -1.47 -23.81 22.77
C SER A 19 -0.29 -22.97 22.28
N SER A 20 0.63 -22.66 23.19
CA SER A 20 1.85 -21.87 22.96
C SER A 20 2.77 -22.38 21.85
N ARG A 21 2.42 -23.48 21.17
CA ARG A 21 3.15 -24.06 20.03
C ARG A 21 2.86 -23.33 18.72
N THR A 22 1.64 -22.83 18.48
CA THR A 22 1.31 -22.19 17.18
C THR A 22 1.94 -20.81 17.00
N ALA A 23 2.27 -20.10 18.09
CA ALA A 23 3.04 -18.86 18.02
C ALA A 23 4.51 -19.10 17.64
N HIS A 24 5.05 -20.29 17.95
CA HIS A 24 6.41 -20.67 17.53
C HIS A 24 6.47 -20.96 16.03
N ASP A 25 5.39 -21.49 15.43
CA ASP A 25 5.33 -21.86 14.01
C ASP A 25 5.38 -20.67 13.04
N TRP A 26 4.85 -19.50 13.42
CA TRP A 26 5.00 -18.28 12.63
C TRP A 26 6.44 -17.78 12.57
N CYS A 27 7.21 -17.97 13.66
CA CYS A 27 8.66 -17.75 13.65
C CYS A 27 9.38 -18.76 12.76
N THR A 28 8.82 -19.96 12.55
CA THR A 28 9.37 -20.99 11.66
C THR A 28 9.18 -20.63 10.18
N ILE A 29 8.09 -19.95 9.82
CA ILE A 29 7.87 -19.43 8.46
C ILE A 29 8.92 -18.36 8.10
N LEU A 30 9.30 -17.50 9.06
CA LEU A 30 10.38 -16.53 8.89
C LEU A 30 11.79 -17.14 8.94
N LYS A 31 11.91 -18.35 9.50
CA LYS A 31 13.14 -19.17 9.47
C LYS A 31 13.17 -20.15 8.29
N HIS A 32 12.09 -20.24 7.50
CA HIS A 32 12.01 -21.14 6.36
C HIS A 32 12.99 -20.67 5.28
N PRO A 33 13.75 -21.57 4.64
CA PRO A 33 14.81 -21.23 3.71
C PRO A 33 14.24 -20.73 2.37
N PHE A 34 13.57 -19.57 2.35
CA PHE A 34 13.41 -18.79 1.13
C PHE A 34 14.78 -18.38 0.54
N VAL A 35 15.85 -18.53 1.33
CA VAL A 35 17.21 -18.03 1.05
C VAL A 35 18.17 -19.14 0.56
N ARG A 36 17.75 -20.41 0.43
CA ARG A 36 18.62 -21.50 -0.09
C ARG A 36 18.00 -22.28 -1.25
N GLN A 37 17.26 -21.62 -2.14
CA GLN A 37 16.99 -22.22 -3.45
C GLN A 37 18.16 -21.95 -4.38
N GLY A 38 18.57 -22.95 -5.16
CA GLY A 38 19.59 -22.76 -6.20
C GLY A 38 19.12 -21.73 -7.23
N LEU A 39 20.05 -20.99 -7.83
CA LEU A 39 19.75 -19.93 -8.82
C LEU A 39 18.76 -20.39 -9.90
N LYS A 40 18.89 -21.64 -10.36
CA LYS A 40 17.99 -22.25 -11.35
C LYS A 40 16.53 -22.30 -10.89
N THR A 41 16.27 -22.70 -9.66
CA THR A 41 14.93 -22.78 -9.09
C THR A 41 14.35 -21.38 -8.88
N GLY A 42 15.17 -20.42 -8.43
CA GLY A 42 14.79 -19.02 -8.32
C GLY A 42 14.37 -18.43 -9.68
N LEU A 43 15.21 -18.61 -10.71
CA LEU A 43 14.92 -18.16 -12.07
C LEU A 43 13.65 -18.80 -12.63
N PHE A 44 13.43 -20.09 -12.38
CA PHE A 44 12.21 -20.77 -12.79
C PHE A 44 10.97 -20.15 -12.14
N HIS A 45 10.97 -19.94 -10.82
CA HIS A 45 9.85 -19.29 -10.13
C HIS A 45 9.62 -17.84 -10.60
N THR A 46 10.69 -17.07 -10.82
CA THR A 46 10.57 -15.72 -11.37
C THR A 46 9.99 -15.74 -12.78
N ALA A 47 10.44 -16.64 -13.65
CA ALA A 47 9.92 -16.78 -15.01
C ALA A 47 8.44 -17.19 -14.99
N LEU A 48 8.07 -18.16 -14.15
CA LEU A 48 6.68 -18.60 -13.99
C LEU A 48 5.80 -17.46 -13.48
N PHE A 49 6.28 -16.67 -12.51
CA PHE A 49 5.58 -15.49 -12.01
C PHE A 49 5.37 -14.44 -13.11
N LEU A 50 6.42 -14.08 -13.86
CA LEU A 50 6.34 -13.09 -14.94
C LEU A 50 5.42 -13.56 -16.07
N LEU A 51 5.47 -14.84 -16.42
CA LEU A 51 4.57 -15.43 -17.42
C LEU A 51 3.12 -15.37 -16.94
N SER A 52 2.86 -15.81 -15.70
CA SER A 52 1.51 -15.80 -15.12
C SER A 52 0.96 -14.37 -15.03
N PHE A 53 1.78 -13.42 -14.57
CA PHE A 53 1.42 -12.00 -14.53
C PHE A 53 1.11 -11.46 -15.93
N GLY A 54 1.94 -11.76 -16.92
CA GLY A 54 1.72 -11.36 -18.31
C GLY A 54 0.42 -11.91 -18.88
N LEU A 55 0.12 -13.20 -18.64
CA LEU A 55 -1.11 -13.84 -19.07
C LEU A 55 -2.36 -13.21 -18.42
N VAL A 56 -2.28 -12.89 -17.13
CA VAL A 56 -3.38 -12.22 -16.41
C VAL A 56 -3.60 -10.78 -16.90
N MET A 57 -2.53 -10.06 -17.23
CA MET A 57 -2.62 -8.69 -17.74
C MET A 57 -3.04 -8.63 -19.21
N LEU A 58 -2.84 -9.71 -19.98
CA LEU A 58 -3.02 -9.71 -21.43
C LEU A 58 -4.41 -9.26 -21.90
N PRO A 59 -5.55 -9.70 -21.30
CA PRO A 59 -6.87 -9.22 -21.71
C PRO A 59 -7.02 -7.70 -21.56
N TRP A 60 -6.44 -7.13 -20.51
CA TRP A 60 -6.46 -5.69 -20.26
C TRP A 60 -5.62 -4.93 -21.30
N VAL A 61 -4.42 -5.43 -21.62
CA VAL A 61 -3.55 -4.86 -22.65
C VAL A 61 -4.23 -4.89 -24.02
N ILE A 62 -4.84 -6.02 -24.39
CA ILE A 62 -5.59 -6.17 -25.64
C ILE A 62 -6.73 -5.17 -25.69
N ARG A 63 -7.52 -5.05 -24.62
CA ARG A 63 -8.60 -4.06 -24.54
C ARG A 63 -8.08 -2.64 -24.72
N ASN A 64 -6.99 -2.28 -24.04
CA ASN A 64 -6.44 -0.92 -24.15
C ASN A 64 -5.92 -0.62 -25.55
N HIS A 65 -5.27 -1.60 -26.19
CA HIS A 65 -4.83 -1.45 -27.57
C HIS A 65 -6.02 -1.32 -28.53
N ALA A 66 -7.07 -2.11 -28.36
CA ALA A 66 -8.27 -2.03 -29.19
C ALA A 66 -8.99 -0.68 -29.07
N VAL A 67 -9.02 -0.07 -27.87
CA VAL A 67 -9.69 1.22 -27.63
C VAL A 67 -8.82 2.41 -28.02
N SER A 68 -7.54 2.38 -27.66
CA SER A 68 -6.65 3.54 -27.83
C SER A 68 -5.78 3.48 -29.07
N GLY A 69 -5.64 2.31 -29.73
CA GLY A 69 -4.67 2.09 -30.81
C GLY A 69 -3.22 1.96 -30.34
N HIS A 70 -2.96 1.98 -29.02
CA HIS A 70 -1.62 2.01 -28.45
C HIS A 70 -1.40 0.89 -27.41
N LEU A 71 -0.15 0.44 -27.27
CA LEU A 71 0.21 -0.56 -26.25
C LEU A 71 0.29 0.09 -24.86
N VAL A 72 -0.80 -0.05 -24.09
CA VAL A 72 -0.92 0.51 -22.73
C VAL A 72 -1.10 -0.62 -21.72
N LEU A 73 -0.08 -0.83 -20.88
CA LEU A 73 -0.08 -1.91 -19.89
C LEU A 73 -1.05 -1.69 -18.73
N THR A 74 -1.20 -0.43 -18.29
CA THR A 74 -1.94 -0.10 -17.07
C THR A 74 -3.06 0.89 -17.34
N SER A 75 -2.77 2.19 -17.46
CA SER A 75 -3.79 3.21 -17.69
C SER A 75 -3.23 4.43 -18.44
N LEU A 76 -4.15 5.19 -19.05
CA LEU A 76 -3.89 6.50 -19.66
C LEU A 76 -4.17 7.65 -18.70
N TRP A 77 -4.11 7.39 -17.39
CA TRP A 77 -4.33 8.41 -16.36
C TRP A 77 -3.06 8.79 -15.61
N SER A 78 -1.93 8.15 -15.92
CA SER A 78 -0.63 8.46 -15.32
C SER A 78 -0.18 9.91 -15.58
N GLY A 79 -0.51 10.48 -16.74
CA GLY A 79 -0.21 11.87 -17.10
C GLY A 79 -0.98 12.87 -16.23
N PRO A 80 -2.33 12.88 -16.27
CA PRO A 80 -3.14 13.70 -15.39
C PRO A 80 -2.77 13.54 -13.91
N SER A 81 -2.58 12.31 -13.42
CA SER A 81 -2.18 12.07 -12.03
C SER A 81 -0.78 12.59 -11.69
N LEU A 82 0.15 12.59 -12.65
CA LEU A 82 1.47 13.19 -12.46
C LEU A 82 1.36 14.73 -12.40
N TYR A 83 0.60 15.31 -13.32
CA TYR A 83 0.38 16.76 -13.39
C TYR A 83 -0.34 17.29 -12.15
N ASP A 84 -1.33 16.58 -11.62
CA ASP A 84 -1.99 16.87 -10.34
C ASP A 84 -0.98 17.12 -9.20
N GLY A 85 0.10 16.33 -9.17
CA GLY A 85 1.14 16.44 -8.16
C GLY A 85 2.31 17.37 -8.49
N LEU A 86 2.43 17.84 -9.73
CA LEU A 86 3.58 18.57 -10.28
C LEU A 86 3.13 19.61 -11.32
N ASN A 87 2.51 20.68 -10.84
CA ASN A 87 2.08 21.82 -11.65
C ASN A 87 2.21 23.13 -10.84
N PRO A 88 2.05 24.32 -11.46
CA PRO A 88 2.19 25.61 -10.77
C PRO A 88 1.28 25.79 -9.54
N ASP A 89 0.07 25.23 -9.59
CA ASP A 89 -0.95 25.33 -8.55
C ASP A 89 -0.83 24.21 -7.50
N ALA A 90 0.14 23.28 -7.65
CA ALA A 90 0.25 22.11 -6.81
C ALA A 90 0.62 22.49 -5.36
N THR A 91 -0.18 21.98 -4.42
CA THR A 91 0.03 22.14 -2.97
C THR A 91 0.46 20.84 -2.28
N GLY A 92 0.42 19.72 -3.00
CA GLY A 92 0.58 18.37 -2.46
C GLY A 92 -0.74 17.69 -2.07
N ALA A 93 -1.87 18.41 -2.14
CA ALA A 93 -3.20 17.82 -2.21
C ALA A 93 -3.60 17.56 -3.66
N SER A 94 -4.61 16.72 -3.87
CA SER A 94 -5.16 16.43 -5.21
C SER A 94 -6.17 17.51 -5.56
N ASP A 95 -6.03 18.07 -6.76
CA ASP A 95 -6.93 19.04 -7.35
C ASP A 95 -6.99 18.83 -8.87
N MET A 96 -7.93 18.00 -9.30
CA MET A 96 -8.10 17.66 -10.72
C MET A 96 -8.95 18.66 -11.51
N ARG A 97 -9.30 19.83 -10.96
CA ARG A 97 -10.10 20.86 -11.67
C ARG A 97 -9.43 21.36 -12.95
N PHE A 98 -8.12 21.18 -13.09
CA PHE A 98 -7.40 21.49 -14.33
C PHE A 98 -7.90 20.67 -15.53
N VAL A 99 -8.42 19.45 -15.32
CA VAL A 99 -8.94 18.60 -16.39
C VAL A 99 -10.13 19.27 -17.07
N ASP A 100 -11.07 19.78 -16.25
CA ASP A 100 -12.26 20.48 -16.73
C ASP A 100 -11.93 21.86 -17.28
N ARG A 101 -10.94 22.54 -16.69
CA ARG A 101 -10.49 23.86 -17.14
C ARG A 101 -9.81 23.81 -18.51
N ASP A 102 -8.92 22.84 -18.70
CA ASP A 102 -8.11 22.75 -19.91
C ASP A 102 -8.88 22.08 -21.07
N ARG A 103 -9.94 21.31 -20.76
CA ARG A 103 -10.85 20.64 -21.72
C ARG A 103 -10.13 19.81 -22.79
N LEU A 104 -8.95 19.26 -22.45
CA LEU A 104 -8.11 18.54 -23.43
C LEU A 104 -8.77 17.26 -23.94
N PHE A 105 -9.61 16.61 -23.13
CA PHE A 105 -10.37 15.42 -23.54
C PHE A 105 -11.43 15.71 -24.60
N GLU A 106 -11.82 16.97 -24.83
CA GLU A 106 -12.74 17.35 -25.90
C GLU A 106 -12.02 17.58 -27.23
N THR A 107 -10.70 17.81 -27.19
CA THR A 107 -9.90 18.21 -28.35
C THR A 107 -8.88 17.17 -28.77
N MET A 108 -8.55 16.22 -27.89
CA MET A 108 -7.49 15.23 -28.09
C MET A 108 -7.95 13.83 -27.66
N SER A 109 -7.27 12.80 -28.17
CA SER A 109 -7.49 11.42 -27.71
C SER A 109 -7.04 11.24 -26.25
N GLU A 110 -7.58 10.26 -25.53
CA GLU A 110 -7.15 9.93 -24.16
C GLU A 110 -5.63 9.67 -24.08
N PHE A 111 -5.07 9.05 -25.13
CA PHE A 111 -3.63 8.80 -25.22
C PHE A 111 -2.82 10.10 -25.32
N ASP A 112 -3.27 11.03 -26.17
CA ASP A 112 -2.62 12.32 -26.34
C ASP A 112 -2.75 13.21 -25.10
N VAL A 113 -3.91 13.19 -24.43
CA VAL A 113 -4.09 13.89 -23.14
C VAL A 113 -3.14 13.36 -22.08
N ASN A 114 -2.97 12.05 -21.98
CA ASN A 114 -2.01 11.43 -21.08
C ASN A 114 -0.57 11.90 -21.38
N ARG A 115 -0.19 11.92 -22.67
CA ARG A 115 1.14 12.37 -23.10
C ARG A 115 1.36 13.85 -22.78
N GLU A 116 0.37 14.69 -23.08
CA GLU A 116 0.42 16.13 -22.89
C GLU A 116 0.59 16.50 -21.41
N TYR A 117 -0.24 15.96 -20.51
CA TYR A 117 -0.09 16.22 -19.08
C TYR A 117 1.21 15.67 -18.50
N ASN A 118 1.68 14.51 -18.98
CA ASN A 118 2.96 13.97 -18.57
C ASN A 118 4.12 14.91 -18.96
N GLN A 119 4.07 15.46 -20.17
CA GLN A 119 5.06 16.41 -20.67
C GLN A 119 5.04 17.71 -19.84
N ARG A 120 3.86 18.31 -19.64
CA ARG A 120 3.71 19.53 -18.82
C ARG A 120 4.25 19.35 -17.40
N ALA A 121 3.96 18.21 -16.78
CA ALA A 121 4.43 17.90 -15.43
C ALA A 121 5.95 17.80 -15.36
N LYS A 122 6.56 17.08 -16.32
CA LYS A 122 8.02 16.93 -16.41
C LYS A 122 8.72 18.26 -16.66
N GLU A 123 8.22 19.03 -17.62
CA GLU A 123 8.79 20.35 -17.93
C GLU A 123 8.71 21.31 -16.74
N TRP A 124 7.58 21.30 -16.03
CA TRP A 124 7.43 22.09 -14.82
C TRP A 124 8.40 21.65 -13.73
N ALA A 125 8.55 20.34 -13.52
CA ALA A 125 9.45 19.80 -12.50
C ALA A 125 10.93 20.14 -12.78
N VAL A 126 11.36 20.03 -14.04
CA VAL A 126 12.71 20.40 -14.48
C VAL A 126 12.97 21.90 -14.33
N ARG A 127 11.97 22.74 -14.62
CA ARG A 127 12.06 24.20 -14.43
C ARG A 127 12.02 24.63 -12.95
N ASN A 128 11.48 23.78 -12.06
CA ASN A 128 11.26 24.11 -10.65
C ASN A 128 11.77 23.00 -9.70
N PRO A 129 13.08 22.70 -9.68
CA PRO A 129 13.62 21.56 -8.92
C PRO A 129 13.44 21.72 -7.40
N ALA A 130 13.66 22.93 -6.87
CA ALA A 130 13.48 23.21 -5.43
C ALA A 130 12.02 23.02 -4.99
N ARG A 131 11.07 23.54 -5.78
CA ARG A 131 9.64 23.38 -5.50
C ARG A 131 9.20 21.91 -5.65
N THR A 132 9.75 21.18 -6.61
CA THR A 132 9.50 19.74 -6.79
C THR A 132 9.95 18.96 -5.56
N ALA A 133 11.15 19.21 -5.04
CA ALA A 133 11.64 18.58 -3.81
C ALA A 133 10.77 18.96 -2.60
N GLN A 134 10.35 20.22 -2.49
CA GLN A 134 9.44 20.66 -1.44
C GLN A 134 8.08 19.92 -1.51
N LEU A 135 7.49 19.80 -2.69
CA LEU A 135 6.24 19.06 -2.89
C LEU A 135 6.39 17.59 -2.57
N ALA A 136 7.52 16.97 -2.92
CA ALA A 136 7.82 15.59 -2.55
C ALA A 136 7.80 15.39 -1.03
N LEU A 137 8.44 16.29 -0.27
CA LEU A 137 8.41 16.27 1.19
C LEU A 137 7.01 16.53 1.78
N ILE A 138 6.26 17.48 1.22
CA ILE A 138 4.88 17.75 1.64
C ILE A 138 4.01 16.50 1.42
N LYS A 139 4.09 15.86 0.25
CA LYS A 139 3.32 14.66 -0.05
C LYS A 139 3.75 13.47 0.82
N ALA A 140 5.05 13.32 1.10
CA ALA A 140 5.56 12.34 2.06
C ALA A 140 4.98 12.56 3.47
N ALA A 141 4.97 13.80 3.96
CA ALA A 141 4.37 14.13 5.25
C ALA A 141 2.87 13.82 5.27
N ARG A 142 2.14 14.16 4.20
CA ARG A 142 0.70 13.85 4.06
C ARG A 142 0.44 12.34 4.02
N PHE A 143 1.29 11.56 3.36
CA PHE A 143 1.19 10.10 3.31
C PHE A 143 1.39 9.46 4.69
N LEU A 144 2.34 9.97 5.48
CA LEU A 144 2.64 9.46 6.82
C LEU A 144 1.69 9.98 7.90
N ASN A 145 0.97 11.07 7.65
CA ASN A 145 0.08 11.70 8.62
C ASN A 145 -1.10 10.76 8.99
N PRO A 146 -1.28 10.38 10.26
CA PRO A 146 -2.40 9.54 10.71
C PRO A 146 -3.79 10.16 10.51
N ILE A 147 -3.88 11.48 10.36
CA ILE A 147 -5.14 12.20 10.20
C ILE A 147 -5.51 12.28 8.71
N PRO A 148 -6.77 12.01 8.32
CA PRO A 148 -7.24 12.23 6.95
C PRO A 148 -7.06 13.70 6.53
N ASN A 149 -6.32 13.93 5.44
CA ASN A 149 -6.00 15.29 4.96
C ASN A 149 -6.85 15.76 3.78
N ALA A 150 -7.90 15.01 3.44
CA ALA A 150 -8.80 15.33 2.33
C ALA A 150 -10.10 15.89 2.90
N ASP A 151 -10.57 17.01 2.34
CA ASP A 151 -11.73 17.75 2.85
C ASP A 151 -12.98 16.86 2.92
N SER A 152 -13.13 15.91 1.99
CA SER A 152 -14.23 14.94 1.97
C SER A 152 -14.22 13.91 3.10
N PHE A 153 -13.11 13.74 3.84
CA PHE A 153 -12.94 12.77 4.93
C PHE A 153 -12.72 13.43 6.30
N SER A 154 -13.01 14.73 6.42
CA SER A 154 -12.79 15.54 7.63
C SER A 154 -13.77 15.26 8.78
N HIS A 155 -14.68 14.29 8.63
CA HIS A 155 -15.71 14.04 9.63
C HIS A 155 -15.07 13.54 10.95
N PRO A 156 -15.40 14.14 12.11
CA PRO A 156 -14.73 13.82 13.39
C PRO A 156 -14.70 12.33 13.74
N VAL A 157 -15.78 11.60 13.40
CA VAL A 157 -15.89 10.15 13.61
C VAL A 157 -14.86 9.37 12.79
N VAL A 158 -14.62 9.77 11.53
CA VAL A 158 -13.63 9.11 10.66
C VAL A 158 -12.23 9.36 11.21
N THR A 159 -11.93 10.61 11.59
CA THR A 159 -10.65 10.96 12.24
C THR A 159 -10.43 10.16 13.52
N PHE A 160 -11.44 10.05 14.38
CA PHE A 160 -11.35 9.26 15.60
C PHE A 160 -11.08 7.78 15.31
N ALA A 161 -11.80 7.17 14.37
CA ALA A 161 -11.58 5.78 13.98
C ALA A 161 -10.17 5.54 13.43
N CYS A 162 -9.67 6.45 12.58
CA CYS A 162 -8.30 6.41 12.06
C CYS A 162 -7.27 6.50 13.19
N LEU A 163 -7.45 7.43 14.14
CA LEU A 163 -6.54 7.58 15.28
C LEU A 163 -6.57 6.37 16.20
N LEU A 164 -7.75 5.82 16.51
CA LEU A 164 -7.91 4.65 17.37
C LEU A 164 -7.15 3.43 16.81
N TYR A 165 -7.09 3.29 15.49
CA TYR A 165 -6.32 2.23 14.83
C TYR A 165 -4.82 2.58 14.72
N TYR A 166 -4.49 3.78 14.24
CA TYR A 166 -3.12 4.12 13.86
C TYR A 166 -2.20 4.42 15.06
N VAL A 167 -2.74 5.02 16.13
CA VAL A 167 -2.00 5.36 17.35
C VAL A 167 -1.41 4.13 18.04
N PRO A 168 -2.14 3.01 18.27
CA PRO A 168 -1.54 1.80 18.83
C PRO A 168 -0.70 1.01 17.82
N LEU A 169 -1.04 1.06 16.52
CA LEU A 169 -0.31 0.36 15.48
C LEU A 169 1.14 0.86 15.37
N LEU A 170 1.34 2.18 15.29
CA LEU A 170 2.63 2.79 15.04
C LEU A 170 3.74 2.39 16.06
N PRO A 171 3.55 2.50 17.39
CA PRO A 171 4.56 2.08 18.36
C PRO A 171 4.80 0.56 18.31
N ALA A 172 3.77 -0.24 18.03
CA ALA A 172 3.93 -1.69 17.87
C ALA A 172 4.78 -2.04 16.63
N VAL A 173 4.58 -1.34 15.51
CA VAL A 173 5.41 -1.44 14.29
C VAL A 173 6.85 -1.05 14.59
N ILE A 174 7.07 0.09 15.26
CA ILE A 174 8.41 0.57 15.62
C ILE A 174 9.14 -0.44 16.48
N TYR A 175 8.47 -0.96 17.52
CA TYR A 175 9.06 -1.95 18.41
C TYR A 175 9.32 -3.29 17.71
N GLY A 176 8.37 -3.76 16.90
CA GLY A 176 8.53 -4.96 16.08
C GLY A 176 9.69 -4.84 15.08
N GLY A 177 9.84 -3.67 14.45
CA GLY A 177 10.95 -3.36 13.55
C GLY A 177 12.29 -3.33 14.27
N TRP A 178 12.35 -2.68 15.43
CA TRP A 178 13.56 -2.65 16.26
C TRP A 178 13.97 -4.05 16.74
N ALA A 179 13.01 -4.91 17.10
CA ALA A 179 13.26 -6.29 17.48
C ALA A 179 13.78 -7.12 16.30
N ASN A 180 13.34 -6.83 15.07
CA ASN A 180 13.76 -7.50 13.84
C ASN A 180 14.90 -6.78 13.10
N ARG A 181 15.58 -5.80 13.72
CA ARG A 181 16.62 -4.97 13.05
C ARG A 181 17.77 -5.74 12.39
N LYS A 182 18.00 -6.99 12.79
CA LYS A 182 19.02 -7.88 12.22
C LYS A 182 18.48 -8.82 11.13
N ASN A 183 17.16 -8.87 10.93
CA ASN A 183 16.50 -9.70 9.93
C ASN A 183 16.09 -8.82 8.74
N SER A 184 17.03 -8.61 7.81
CA SER A 184 16.81 -7.77 6.63
C SER A 184 15.67 -8.26 5.75
N THR A 185 15.48 -9.58 5.61
CA THR A 185 14.37 -10.16 4.83
C THR A 185 13.02 -9.81 5.44
N ALA A 186 12.86 -9.97 6.76
CA ALA A 186 11.62 -9.60 7.43
C ALA A 186 11.32 -8.11 7.25
N LEU A 187 12.30 -7.24 7.47
CA LEU A 187 12.14 -5.80 7.27
C LEU A 187 11.84 -5.42 5.81
N LEU A 188 12.49 -6.07 4.85
CA LEU A 188 12.25 -5.83 3.43
C LEU A 188 10.82 -6.21 3.05
N ILE A 189 10.32 -7.36 3.51
CA ILE A 189 8.96 -7.81 3.20
C ILE A 189 7.91 -6.93 3.90
N THR A 190 8.14 -6.53 5.16
CA THR A 190 7.14 -5.76 5.93
C THR A 190 7.19 -4.26 5.67
N CYS A 191 8.39 -3.68 5.58
CA CYS A 191 8.60 -2.24 5.45
C CYS A 191 8.90 -1.81 4.00
N GLY A 192 9.36 -2.73 3.13
CA GLY A 192 9.63 -2.44 1.73
C GLY A 192 8.42 -1.89 0.98
N PRO A 193 7.21 -2.47 1.11
CA PRO A 193 6.00 -1.90 0.52
C PRO A 193 5.71 -0.47 1.02
N CYS A 194 5.95 -0.20 2.30
CA CYS A 194 5.81 1.15 2.87
C CYS A 194 6.75 2.15 2.20
N LEU A 195 8.03 1.79 2.08
CA LEU A 195 9.03 2.61 1.42
C LEU A 195 8.71 2.81 -0.07
N GLN A 196 8.33 1.76 -0.78
CA GLN A 196 7.93 1.82 -2.18
C GLN A 196 6.77 2.79 -2.38
N PHE A 197 5.69 2.64 -1.60
CA PHE A 197 4.53 3.52 -1.70
C PHE A 197 4.88 4.95 -1.31
N LEU A 198 5.70 5.15 -0.27
CA LEU A 198 6.17 6.49 0.10
C LEU A 198 6.89 7.17 -1.06
N LEU A 199 7.83 6.48 -1.71
CA LEU A 199 8.59 7.02 -2.85
C LEU A 199 7.69 7.32 -4.05
N VAL A 200 6.72 6.44 -4.35
CA VAL A 200 5.74 6.70 -5.42
C VAL A 200 4.91 7.95 -5.10
N HIS A 201 4.47 8.11 -3.85
CA HIS A 201 3.66 9.27 -3.42
C HIS A 201 4.48 10.53 -3.15
N MET A 202 5.81 10.47 -3.22
CA MET A 202 6.63 11.67 -3.35
C MET A 202 6.52 12.25 -4.77
N VAL A 203 6.23 11.42 -5.78
CA VAL A 203 6.05 11.83 -7.18
C VAL A 203 4.58 12.13 -7.46
N PHE A 204 3.69 11.18 -7.20
CA PHE A 204 2.25 11.29 -7.42
C PHE A 204 1.51 11.76 -6.17
N VAL A 205 0.29 12.30 -6.31
CA VAL A 205 -0.51 12.68 -5.15
C VAL A 205 -1.02 11.43 -4.40
N GLY A 206 -0.84 11.43 -3.08
CA GLY A 206 -1.33 10.38 -2.19
C GLY A 206 -2.66 10.71 -1.51
N SER A 207 -3.45 9.66 -1.25
CA SER A 207 -4.64 9.68 -0.40
C SER A 207 -4.51 8.63 0.70
N ILE A 208 -5.37 8.70 1.73
CA ILE A 208 -5.42 7.70 2.81
C ILE A 208 -5.65 6.28 2.29
N ARG A 209 -6.30 6.13 1.12
CA ARG A 209 -6.57 4.83 0.49
C ARG A 209 -5.29 4.08 0.13
N TYR A 210 -4.20 4.79 -0.15
CA TYR A 210 -2.92 4.16 -0.51
C TYR A 210 -2.11 3.71 0.69
N ARG A 211 -2.58 3.95 1.92
CA ARG A 211 -1.98 3.38 3.13
C ARG A 211 -2.48 1.97 3.41
N LEU A 212 -3.70 1.63 2.98
CA LEU A 212 -4.28 0.29 3.22
C LEU A 212 -3.36 -0.85 2.74
N PRO A 213 -2.79 -0.84 1.51
CA PRO A 213 -1.89 -1.89 1.06
C PRO A 213 -0.59 -1.99 1.86
N VAL A 214 -0.19 -0.90 2.51
CA VAL A 214 1.04 -0.77 3.31
C VAL A 214 0.81 -1.19 4.75
N GLU A 215 -0.38 -0.93 5.29
CA GLU A 215 -0.71 -1.25 6.67
C GLU A 215 -0.78 -2.77 6.91
N PHE A 216 -1.21 -3.57 5.92
CA PHE A 216 -1.23 -5.03 6.04
C PHE A 216 0.16 -5.62 6.37
N PRO A 217 1.22 -5.41 5.58
CA PRO A 217 2.54 -5.94 5.90
C PRO A 217 3.13 -5.33 7.18
N LEU A 218 2.84 -4.07 7.50
CA LEU A 218 3.25 -3.46 8.78
C LEU A 218 2.53 -4.09 9.98
N SER A 219 1.28 -4.52 9.83
CA SER A 219 0.52 -5.17 10.91
C SER A 219 1.16 -6.49 11.37
N VAL A 220 1.83 -7.21 10.47
CA VAL A 220 2.62 -8.42 10.80
C VAL A 220 3.76 -8.06 11.75
N LEU A 221 4.48 -6.97 11.46
CA LEU A 221 5.56 -6.47 12.30
C LEU A 221 5.03 -5.96 13.65
N ALA A 222 3.88 -5.29 13.64
CA ALA A 222 3.18 -4.84 14.84
C ALA A 222 2.76 -6.00 15.75
N ALA A 223 2.17 -7.06 15.19
CA ALA A 223 1.74 -8.24 15.91
C ALA A 223 2.94 -8.94 16.59
N HIS A 224 4.07 -9.06 15.88
CA HIS A 224 5.30 -9.59 16.47
C HIS A 224 5.84 -8.70 17.61
N GLY A 225 5.83 -7.38 17.41
CA GLY A 225 6.19 -6.42 18.46
C GLY A 225 5.32 -6.59 19.71
N LEU A 226 4.00 -6.64 19.55
CA LEU A 226 3.06 -6.82 20.66
C LEU A 226 3.27 -8.17 21.37
N HIS A 227 3.49 -9.25 20.62
CA HIS A 227 3.78 -10.57 21.18
C HIS A 227 5.01 -10.54 22.09
N LEU A 228 6.08 -9.85 21.68
CA LEU A 228 7.29 -9.72 22.48
C LEU A 228 7.07 -8.92 23.78
N VAL A 229 6.18 -7.92 23.77
CA VAL A 229 5.82 -7.18 25.00
C VAL A 229 5.03 -8.08 25.96
N LEU A 230 4.03 -8.80 25.44
CA LEU A 230 3.19 -9.68 26.25
C LEU A 230 3.99 -10.85 26.84
N ALA A 231 4.86 -11.48 26.05
CA ALA A 231 5.70 -12.60 26.51
C ALA A 231 6.74 -12.21 27.57
N ARG A 232 7.15 -10.93 27.61
CA ARG A 232 8.01 -10.41 28.70
C ARG A 232 7.24 -10.28 30.00
N ARG A 233 5.99 -9.78 29.95
CA ARG A 233 5.15 -9.62 31.14
C ARG A 233 4.84 -10.94 31.84
N THR A 234 4.67 -12.03 31.10
CA THR A 234 4.40 -13.35 31.68
C THR A 234 5.61 -13.96 32.38
N LYS A 235 6.84 -13.60 32.01
CA LYS A 235 8.07 -14.12 32.64
C LYS A 235 8.46 -13.41 33.93
N THR A 236 8.02 -12.17 34.13
CA THR A 236 8.30 -11.40 35.35
C THR A 236 7.29 -11.64 36.48
N SER A 237 6.15 -12.30 36.19
CA SER A 237 5.11 -12.62 37.18
C SER A 237 5.17 -14.04 37.73
N THR A 238 6.21 -14.80 37.37
CA THR A 238 6.59 -16.12 37.92
C THR A 238 7.95 -16.00 38.58
#